data_AF-A0A9D8RJ00-F1
#
_entry.id   AF-A0A9D8RJ00-F1
#
_cell.length_a   1.000
_cell.length_b   1.000
_cell.length_c   1.000
_cell.angle_alpha   90.00
_cell.angle_beta   90.00
_cell.angle_gamma   90.00
#
_symmetry.space_group_name_H-M   'P 1'
#
loop_
_entity.id
_entity.type
_entity.pdbx_description
1 polymer ?
#
loop_
_entity_poly.entity_id
_entity_poly.type
_entity_poly.pdbx_seq_one_letter_code
_entity_poly.pdbx_strand_id
1 'polypeptide(L)'
;MKKLLCLIILIVSMASVMFAQAAKNSADDYALTFFKKLNDTQTKLTYMNKAGSLEKIGTETVNGNISGTLFYDVKVKGMGAVVTLRYTNYCDEEGWTFDGEILTYSNMAQNGYFEGTIKITGIAPGEVCYDKVIMKKGAPGEGFYLVSFSGKTAVPVDYSMYQKSKE
;
A
#
# COMPACT_ATOMS: atom_id res chain seq x y z
N MET A 1 -37.81 -42.01 -39.46
CA MET A 1 -38.41 -41.60 -38.17
C MET A 1 -37.52 -42.07 -37.02
N LYS A 2 -37.14 -41.13 -36.15
CA LYS A 2 -36.66 -41.26 -34.76
C LYS A 2 -35.28 -41.89 -34.44
N LYS A 3 -34.33 -40.96 -34.14
CA LYS A 3 -33.39 -40.87 -32.98
C LYS A 3 -32.32 -41.98 -32.86
N LEU A 4 -31.01 -41.79 -33.12
CA LEU A 4 -29.98 -40.86 -32.58
C LEU A 4 -29.89 -40.82 -31.04
N LEU A 5 -28.90 -41.50 -30.46
CA LEU A 5 -28.22 -41.29 -29.15
C LEU A 5 -27.28 -42.50 -28.93
N CYS A 6 -26.07 -42.46 -28.40
CA CYS A 6 -25.21 -41.39 -27.91
C CYS A 6 -23.80 -42.02 -27.81
N LEU A 7 -22.81 -41.45 -28.49
CA LEU A 7 -21.39 -41.72 -28.29
C LEU A 7 -20.77 -40.38 -27.91
N ILE A 8 -20.27 -40.22 -26.69
CA ILE A 8 -19.19 -39.26 -26.37
C ILE A 8 -18.44 -39.82 -25.16
N ILE A 9 -17.18 -40.16 -25.44
CA ILE A 9 -16.09 -40.36 -24.50
C ILE A 9 -15.81 -39.00 -23.84
N LEU A 10 -15.91 -38.92 -22.51
CA LEU A 10 -15.51 -37.72 -21.76
C LEU A 10 -14.23 -38.03 -20.97
N ILE A 11 -13.09 -37.80 -21.61
CA ILE A 11 -11.80 -37.58 -20.93
C ILE A 11 -11.35 -36.19 -21.37
N VAL A 12 -11.66 -35.15 -20.60
CA VAL A 12 -10.98 -33.84 -20.70
C VAL A 12 -10.91 -33.21 -19.29
N SER A 13 -9.66 -33.09 -18.84
CA SER A 13 -9.09 -32.14 -17.89
C SER A 13 -9.69 -32.00 -16.48
N MET A 14 -8.96 -32.54 -15.51
CA MET A 14 -8.67 -31.81 -14.28
C MET A 14 -7.88 -30.54 -14.64
N ALA A 15 -8.58 -29.44 -14.94
CA ALA A 15 -7.98 -28.12 -15.01
C ALA A 15 -9.01 -27.10 -14.53
N SER A 16 -8.57 -26.23 -13.63
CA SER A 16 -9.21 -24.96 -13.25
C SER A 16 -10.61 -25.05 -12.64
N VAL A 17 -10.68 -25.57 -11.42
CA VAL A 17 -11.60 -25.04 -10.39
C VAL A 17 -10.76 -24.38 -9.30
N MET A 18 -9.77 -23.57 -9.70
CA MET A 18 -9.46 -22.37 -8.92
C MET A 18 -10.46 -21.33 -9.36
N PHE A 19 -11.72 -21.51 -8.95
CA PHE A 19 -12.64 -20.40 -8.94
C PHE A 19 -11.99 -19.38 -8.03
N ALA A 20 -11.56 -18.30 -8.66
CA ALA A 20 -11.20 -17.06 -8.00
C ALA A 20 -12.19 -16.87 -6.85
N GLN A 21 -11.66 -16.93 -5.62
CA GLN A 21 -12.24 -16.19 -4.53
C GLN A 21 -12.08 -14.71 -4.93
N ALA A 22 -12.89 -14.24 -5.88
CA ALA A 22 -13.06 -12.83 -6.17
C ALA A 22 -13.83 -12.28 -4.97
N ALA A 23 -13.11 -12.10 -3.88
CA ALA A 23 -13.62 -11.52 -2.67
C ALA A 23 -14.25 -10.17 -3.04
N LYS A 24 -15.43 -9.93 -2.48
CA LYS A 24 -16.13 -8.66 -2.43
C LYS A 24 -15.30 -7.61 -1.68
N ASN A 25 -14.13 -7.22 -2.18
CA ASN A 25 -13.35 -6.19 -1.51
C ASN A 25 -13.78 -4.85 -2.10
N SER A 26 -14.45 -4.04 -1.29
CA SER A 26 -14.67 -2.64 -1.61
C SER A 26 -13.32 -1.91 -1.67
N ALA A 27 -13.30 -0.70 -2.24
CA ALA A 27 -12.09 0.10 -2.25
C ALA A 27 -11.59 0.40 -0.83
N ASP A 28 -12.51 0.58 0.10
CA ASP A 28 -12.24 0.76 1.53
C ASP A 28 -11.58 -0.47 2.14
N ASP A 29 -12.09 -1.68 1.86
CA ASP A 29 -11.49 -2.93 2.36
C ASP A 29 -10.08 -3.16 1.81
N TYR A 30 -9.89 -2.86 0.52
CA TYR A 30 -8.58 -2.91 -0.11
C TYR A 30 -7.62 -1.90 0.54
N ALA A 31 -8.04 -0.65 0.68
CA ALA A 31 -7.24 0.40 1.29
C ALA A 31 -6.88 0.08 2.74
N LEU A 32 -7.82 -0.43 3.53
CA LEU A 32 -7.58 -0.84 4.92
C LEU A 32 -6.53 -1.95 4.99
N THR A 33 -6.65 -2.97 4.12
CA THR A 33 -5.68 -4.08 4.05
C THR A 33 -4.30 -3.57 3.64
N PHE A 34 -4.25 -2.72 2.61
CA PHE A 34 -3.03 -2.06 2.16
C PHE A 34 -2.37 -1.27 3.30
N PHE A 35 -3.10 -0.42 4.02
CA PHE A 35 -2.52 0.42 5.06
C PHE A 35 -2.02 -0.39 6.26
N LYS A 36 -2.71 -1.47 6.63
CA LYS A 36 -2.21 -2.40 7.66
C LYS A 36 -0.84 -2.95 7.26
N LYS A 37 -0.71 -3.44 6.03
CA LYS A 37 0.56 -4.00 5.55
C LYS A 37 1.63 -2.94 5.34
N LEU A 38 1.29 -1.77 4.81
CA LEU A 38 2.19 -0.64 4.71
C LEU A 38 2.76 -0.27 6.09
N ASN A 39 1.90 -0.17 7.11
CA ASN A 39 2.31 0.12 8.48
C ASN A 39 3.26 -0.95 9.03
N ASP A 40 2.97 -2.23 8.79
CA ASP A 40 3.82 -3.34 9.21
C ASP A 40 5.24 -3.19 8.62
N THR A 41 5.37 -2.87 7.33
CA THR A 41 6.69 -2.67 6.71
C THR A 41 7.48 -1.52 7.35
N GLN A 42 6.80 -0.45 7.76
CA GLN A 42 7.43 0.75 8.34
C GLN A 42 7.88 0.54 9.78
N THR A 43 7.41 -0.49 10.47
CA THR A 43 7.92 -0.85 11.82
C THR A 43 9.41 -1.21 11.82
N LYS A 44 9.94 -1.66 10.66
CA LYS A 44 11.35 -2.02 10.50
C LYS A 44 12.30 -0.82 10.50
N LEU A 45 11.77 0.39 10.28
CA LEU A 45 12.56 1.63 10.20
C LEU A 45 12.89 2.14 11.61
N THR A 46 14.16 2.17 11.97
CA THR A 46 14.59 2.56 13.32
C THR A 46 14.36 4.04 13.57
N TYR A 47 14.72 4.91 12.61
CA TYR A 47 14.58 6.36 12.77
C TYR A 47 13.11 6.77 12.84
N MET A 48 12.26 6.21 11.97
CA MET A 48 10.84 6.55 11.91
C MET A 48 10.10 6.27 13.23
N ASN A 49 10.54 5.26 13.98
CA ASN A 49 9.89 4.78 15.21
C ASN A 49 10.49 5.34 16.51
N LYS A 50 11.44 6.30 16.43
CA LYS A 50 11.90 7.01 17.63
C LYS A 50 10.82 7.90 18.23
N ALA A 51 10.94 8.20 19.52
CA ALA A 51 9.96 9.01 20.23
C ALA A 51 10.06 10.50 19.86
N GLY A 52 11.28 11.06 19.77
CA GLY A 52 11.49 12.46 19.49
C GLY A 52 11.51 12.78 17.99
N SER A 53 10.78 13.83 17.56
CA SER A 53 10.74 14.25 16.16
C SER A 53 12.11 14.55 15.55
N LEU A 54 13.01 15.16 16.32
CA LEU A 54 14.39 15.44 15.88
C LEU A 54 15.24 14.18 15.76
N GLU A 55 14.93 13.16 16.55
CA GLU A 55 15.65 11.88 16.53
C GLU A 55 15.30 11.06 15.29
N LYS A 56 14.14 11.34 14.67
CA LYS A 56 13.69 10.76 13.40
C LYS A 56 14.46 11.31 12.18
N ILE A 57 15.25 12.37 12.36
CA ILE A 57 16.10 12.90 11.29
C ILE A 57 17.22 11.91 11.00
N GLY A 58 17.33 11.49 9.75
CA GLY A 58 18.32 10.53 9.30
C GLY A 58 17.93 9.89 7.98
N THR A 59 18.79 8.99 7.54
CA THR A 59 18.59 8.17 6.35
C THR A 59 18.83 6.72 6.74
N GLU A 60 17.94 5.82 6.33
CA GLU A 60 18.14 4.37 6.48
C GLU A 60 17.55 3.60 5.31
N THR A 61 17.97 2.34 5.18
CA THR A 61 17.42 1.41 4.20
C THR A 61 17.30 0.06 4.85
N VAL A 62 16.13 -0.55 4.72
CA VAL A 62 15.85 -1.89 5.23
C VAL A 62 15.45 -2.80 4.08
N ASN A 63 15.84 -4.07 4.17
CA ASN A 63 15.51 -5.06 3.14
C ASN A 63 14.11 -5.63 3.34
N GLY A 64 13.46 -6.02 2.25
CA GLY A 64 12.34 -6.96 2.29
C GLY A 64 12.78 -8.33 2.82
N ASN A 65 11.81 -9.14 3.23
CA ASN A 65 12.09 -10.51 3.68
C ASN A 65 12.55 -11.40 2.51
N ILE A 66 12.00 -11.15 1.31
CA ILE A 66 12.32 -11.92 0.09
C ILE A 66 13.24 -11.11 -0.84
N SER A 67 12.90 -9.84 -1.11
CA SER A 67 13.66 -9.00 -2.05
C SER A 67 13.42 -7.51 -1.85
N GLY A 68 14.22 -6.70 -2.54
CA GLY A 68 14.07 -5.25 -2.60
C GLY A 68 14.25 -4.53 -1.27
N THR A 69 13.92 -3.24 -1.27
CA THR A 69 14.25 -2.34 -0.16
C THR A 69 13.17 -1.32 0.13
N LEU A 70 13.10 -0.91 1.39
CA LEU A 70 12.41 0.30 1.86
C LEU A 70 13.46 1.31 2.31
N PHE A 71 13.56 2.41 1.58
CA PHE A 71 14.41 3.56 1.87
C PHE A 71 13.62 4.62 2.63
N TYR A 72 14.26 5.21 3.64
CA TYR A 72 13.73 6.30 4.44
C TYR A 72 14.76 7.43 4.51
N ASP A 73 14.30 8.67 4.31
CA ASP A 73 15.13 9.87 4.42
C ASP A 73 14.33 11.03 4.97
N VAL A 74 14.86 11.69 6.00
CA VAL A 74 14.26 12.90 6.58
C VAL A 74 15.23 14.05 6.50
N LYS A 75 14.80 15.11 5.83
CA LYS A 75 15.57 16.35 5.68
C LYS A 75 14.80 17.53 6.25
N VAL A 76 15.48 18.32 7.07
CA VAL A 76 14.96 19.61 7.51
C VAL A 76 15.05 20.59 6.35
N LYS A 77 13.95 21.27 6.04
CA LYS A 77 13.86 22.28 4.98
C LYS A 77 13.17 23.52 5.54
N GLY A 78 13.96 24.54 5.86
CA GLY A 78 13.45 25.76 6.49
C GLY A 78 12.80 25.46 7.86
N MET A 79 11.56 25.90 8.05
CA MET A 79 10.77 25.67 9.27
C MET A 79 9.95 24.35 9.21
N GLY A 80 10.49 23.32 8.59
CA GLY A 80 9.77 22.09 8.33
C GLY A 80 10.68 20.93 7.97
N ALA A 81 10.08 19.80 7.63
CA ALA A 81 10.79 18.60 7.19
C ALA A 81 10.11 17.96 5.98
N VAL A 82 10.93 17.37 5.12
CA VAL A 82 10.50 16.48 4.05
C VAL A 82 10.93 15.07 4.44
N VAL A 83 9.95 14.15 4.50
CA VAL A 83 10.17 12.73 4.71
C VAL A 83 9.97 12.02 3.39
N THR A 84 10.92 11.19 3.00
CA THR A 84 10.82 10.32 1.81
C THR A 84 10.78 8.88 2.27
N LEU A 85 9.74 8.16 1.88
CA LEU A 85 9.63 6.71 2.02
C LEU A 85 9.56 6.12 0.61
N ARG A 86 10.58 5.38 0.20
CA ARG A 86 10.66 4.80 -1.14
C ARG A 86 10.81 3.29 -1.07
N TYR A 87 9.84 2.58 -1.61
CA TYR A 87 9.90 1.15 -1.84
C TYR A 87 10.51 0.90 -3.22
N THR A 88 11.36 -0.11 -3.32
CA THR A 88 11.94 -0.54 -4.60
C THR A 88 11.91 -2.06 -4.65
N ASN A 89 10.90 -2.59 -5.32
CA ASN A 89 10.59 -4.04 -5.38
C ASN A 89 10.63 -4.73 -4.00
N TYR A 90 10.24 -4.02 -2.94
CA TYR A 90 10.26 -4.56 -1.58
C TYR A 90 9.26 -5.70 -1.51
N CYS A 91 9.71 -6.90 -1.13
CA CYS A 91 8.86 -8.07 -1.01
C CYS A 91 8.96 -8.67 0.38
N ASP A 92 7.82 -8.83 1.05
CA ASP A 92 7.73 -9.51 2.35
C ASP A 92 7.47 -11.01 2.21
N GLU A 93 7.46 -11.72 3.35
CA GLU A 93 7.28 -13.18 3.40
C GLU A 93 5.86 -13.65 3.07
N GLU A 94 4.88 -12.74 3.12
CA GLU A 94 3.49 -13.01 2.71
C GLU A 94 3.30 -12.81 1.20
N GLY A 95 4.30 -12.27 0.50
CA GLY A 95 4.29 -12.04 -0.95
C GLY A 95 3.71 -10.69 -1.36
N TRP A 96 3.56 -9.73 -0.43
CA TRP A 96 3.28 -8.35 -0.81
C TRP A 96 4.52 -7.72 -1.42
N THR A 97 4.38 -7.19 -2.63
CA THR A 97 5.49 -6.51 -3.32
C THR A 97 5.15 -5.04 -3.52
N PHE A 98 5.87 -4.16 -2.83
CA PHE A 98 5.69 -2.72 -2.84
C PHE A 98 6.74 -2.06 -3.75
N ASP A 99 6.29 -1.13 -4.58
CA ASP A 99 7.15 -0.27 -5.39
C ASP A 99 6.56 1.14 -5.48
N GLY A 100 7.40 2.16 -5.41
CA GLY A 100 6.98 3.56 -5.44
C GLY A 100 7.41 4.37 -4.22
N GLU A 101 6.84 5.56 -4.08
CA GLU A 101 7.30 6.54 -3.10
C GLU A 101 6.14 7.29 -2.43
N ILE A 102 6.34 7.63 -1.16
CA ILE A 102 5.52 8.57 -0.39
C ILE A 102 6.44 9.70 0.08
N LEU A 103 6.08 10.92 -0.28
CA LEU A 103 6.69 12.16 0.19
C LEU A 103 5.76 12.80 1.23
N THR A 104 6.31 13.14 2.38
CA THR A 104 5.60 13.89 3.41
C THR A 104 6.24 15.24 3.56
N TYR A 105 5.46 16.30 3.40
CA TYR A 105 5.89 17.67 3.67
C TYR A 105 5.25 18.12 4.97
N SER A 106 6.05 18.61 5.91
CA SER A 106 5.61 18.98 7.24
C SER A 106 6.21 20.30 7.68
N ASN A 107 5.48 21.06 8.49
CA ASN A 107 6.00 22.20 9.24
C ASN A 107 6.31 21.83 10.70
N MET A 108 6.87 22.77 11.48
CA MET A 108 7.17 22.55 12.91
C MET A 108 5.96 22.18 13.77
N ALA A 109 4.74 22.49 13.33
CA ALA A 109 3.50 22.08 14.00
C ALA A 109 2.98 20.71 13.55
N GLN A 110 3.80 19.94 12.81
CA GLN A 110 3.48 18.62 12.26
C GLN A 110 2.24 18.62 11.35
N ASN A 111 1.98 19.74 10.67
CA ASN A 111 0.94 19.86 9.67
C ASN A 111 1.56 19.94 8.28
N GLY A 112 0.83 19.49 7.27
CA GLY A 112 1.27 19.53 5.87
C GLY A 112 0.50 18.53 5.02
N TYR A 113 1.19 17.78 4.17
CA TYR A 113 0.53 16.82 3.27
C TYR A 113 1.42 15.65 2.88
N PHE A 114 0.77 14.58 2.45
CA PHE A 114 1.37 13.40 1.83
C PHE A 114 1.10 13.41 0.33
N GLU A 115 2.11 13.13 -0.48
CA GLU A 115 1.94 12.87 -1.91
C GLU A 115 2.77 11.68 -2.36
N GLY A 116 2.40 11.08 -3.48
CA GLY A 116 3.14 9.96 -4.06
C GLY A 116 2.23 8.79 -4.39
N THR A 117 2.83 7.66 -4.75
CA THR A 117 2.09 6.50 -5.24
C THR A 117 2.84 5.25 -4.88
N ILE A 118 2.10 4.29 -4.33
CA ILE A 118 2.60 2.96 -4.04
C ILE A 118 1.84 1.96 -4.91
N LYS A 119 2.60 1.23 -5.72
CA LYS A 119 2.13 0.11 -6.54
C LYS A 119 2.37 -1.17 -5.79
N ILE A 120 1.34 -1.99 -5.76
CA ILE A 120 1.38 -3.34 -5.21
C ILE A 120 1.37 -4.33 -6.34
N THR A 121 2.33 -5.23 -6.31
CA THR A 121 2.36 -6.46 -7.10
C THR A 121 2.38 -7.66 -6.15
N GLY A 122 2.19 -8.87 -6.68
CA GLY A 122 2.11 -10.09 -5.87
C GLY A 122 0.68 -10.42 -5.45
N ILE A 123 0.45 -10.61 -4.15
CA ILE A 123 -0.79 -11.24 -3.66
C ILE A 123 -2.06 -10.38 -3.76
N ALA A 124 -1.92 -9.06 -3.81
CA ALA A 124 -3.04 -8.13 -3.92
C ALA A 124 -2.70 -6.98 -4.88
N PRO A 125 -2.67 -7.22 -6.20
CA PRO A 125 -2.25 -6.21 -7.16
C PRO A 125 -3.17 -4.99 -7.18
N GLY A 126 -2.56 -3.81 -7.17
CA GLY A 126 -3.26 -2.53 -7.23
C GLY A 126 -2.31 -1.36 -6.98
N GLU A 127 -2.88 -0.18 -6.77
CA GLU A 127 -2.15 1.07 -6.61
C GLU A 127 -2.92 1.98 -5.67
N VAL A 128 -2.19 2.62 -4.76
CA VAL A 128 -2.71 3.65 -3.85
C VAL A 128 -1.90 4.93 -4.08
N CYS A 129 -2.59 5.96 -4.54
CA CYS A 129 -2.02 7.28 -4.77
C CYS A 129 -2.46 8.25 -3.67
N TYR A 130 -1.47 8.96 -3.14
CA TYR A 130 -1.61 10.08 -2.23
C TYR A 130 -1.62 11.35 -3.07
N ASP A 131 -2.79 11.96 -3.24
CA ASP A 131 -2.93 13.24 -3.93
C ASP A 131 -3.11 14.36 -2.90
N LYS A 132 -1.99 14.77 -2.29
CA LYS A 132 -1.94 15.82 -1.26
C LYS A 132 -2.91 15.58 -0.10
N VAL A 133 -2.93 14.36 0.42
CA VAL A 133 -3.70 14.00 1.62
C VAL A 133 -3.20 14.86 2.78
N ILE A 134 -4.11 15.56 3.46
CA ILE A 134 -3.73 16.56 4.46
C ILE A 134 -3.29 15.88 5.74
N MET A 135 -2.11 16.27 6.21
CA MET A 135 -1.54 15.85 7.47
C MET A 135 -1.90 16.85 8.57
N LYS A 136 -2.46 16.33 9.67
CA LYS A 136 -2.71 17.07 10.91
C LYS A 136 -2.03 16.36 12.07
N LYS A 137 -1.17 17.08 12.80
CA LYS A 137 -0.43 16.54 13.97
C LYS A 137 0.33 15.23 13.66
N GLY A 138 0.94 15.14 12.49
CA GLY A 138 1.77 14.00 12.08
C GLY A 138 1.03 12.79 11.51
N ALA A 139 -0.30 12.85 11.35
CA ALA A 139 -1.08 11.77 10.75
C ALA A 139 -2.03 12.31 9.65
N PRO A 140 -2.46 11.46 8.70
CA PRO A 140 -3.56 11.78 7.79
C PRO A 140 -4.79 12.24 8.58
N GLY A 141 -5.33 13.39 8.19
CA GLY A 141 -6.43 14.05 8.90
C GLY A 141 -7.56 14.57 8.02
N GLU A 142 -7.33 14.77 6.71
CA GLU A 142 -8.36 15.11 5.72
C GLU A 142 -7.91 14.66 4.30
N GLY A 143 -8.86 14.60 3.37
CA GLY A 143 -8.61 14.28 1.96
C GLY A 143 -8.87 12.81 1.63
N PHE A 144 -8.42 12.40 0.44
CA PHE A 144 -8.70 11.08 -0.11
C PHE A 144 -7.45 10.46 -0.73
N TYR A 145 -7.37 9.14 -0.67
CA TYR A 145 -6.47 8.33 -1.47
C TYR A 145 -7.17 7.93 -2.77
N LEU A 146 -6.45 7.90 -3.88
CA LEU A 146 -6.96 7.31 -5.12
C LEU A 146 -6.53 5.86 -5.17
N VAL A 147 -7.50 4.95 -5.09
CA VAL A 147 -7.27 3.51 -4.95
C VAL A 147 -7.74 2.80 -6.21
N SER A 148 -6.82 2.08 -6.86
CA SER A 148 -7.14 1.19 -7.98
C SER A 148 -6.70 -0.23 -7.64
N PHE A 149 -7.54 -1.21 -7.94
CA PHE A 149 -7.29 -2.62 -7.60
C PHE A 149 -8.06 -3.53 -8.54
N SER A 150 -7.56 -4.74 -8.75
CA SER A 150 -8.22 -5.74 -9.60
C SER A 150 -8.56 -5.22 -11.02
N GLY A 151 -7.71 -4.33 -11.56
CA GLY A 151 -7.91 -3.71 -12.88
C GLY A 151 -9.06 -2.69 -12.96
N LYS A 152 -9.63 -2.27 -11.83
CA LYS A 152 -10.67 -1.25 -11.77
C LYS A 152 -10.07 0.16 -11.85
N THR A 153 -10.86 1.10 -12.37
CA THR A 153 -10.55 2.54 -12.33
C THR A 153 -10.33 3.01 -10.89
N ALA A 154 -9.42 3.96 -10.71
CA ALA A 154 -9.17 4.57 -9.42
C ALA A 154 -10.44 5.20 -8.84
N VAL A 155 -10.68 4.96 -7.55
CA VAL A 155 -11.79 5.54 -6.79
C VAL A 155 -11.26 6.24 -5.53
N PRO A 156 -11.86 7.37 -5.13
CA PRO A 156 -11.48 8.07 -3.91
C PRO A 156 -11.88 7.26 -2.68
N VAL A 157 -10.94 7.08 -1.76
CA VAL A 157 -11.13 6.44 -0.45
C VAL A 157 -10.71 7.43 0.62
N ASP A 158 -11.57 7.62 1.63
CA ASP A 158 -11.37 8.62 2.67
C ASP A 158 -10.11 8.36 3.52
N TYR A 159 -9.47 9.44 3.97
CA TYR A 159 -8.25 9.38 4.80
C TYR A 159 -8.42 8.50 6.06
N SER A 160 -9.64 8.39 6.59
CA SER A 160 -9.96 7.60 7.78
C SER A 160 -9.63 6.12 7.65
N MET A 161 -9.52 5.56 6.43
CA MET A 161 -9.05 4.17 6.28
C MET A 161 -7.63 3.96 6.80
N TYR A 162 -6.76 4.96 6.67
CA TYR A 162 -5.45 4.90 7.30
C TYR A 162 -5.57 4.94 8.84
N GLN A 163 -6.45 5.77 9.38
CA GLN A 163 -6.62 5.85 10.83
C GLN A 163 -7.13 4.52 11.42
N LYS A 164 -8.13 3.91 10.77
CA LYS A 164 -8.65 2.58 11.11
C LYS A 164 -7.60 1.47 11.01
N SER A 165 -6.59 1.63 10.16
CA SER A 165 -5.51 0.64 10.03
C SER A 165 -4.55 0.62 11.24
N LYS A 166 -4.64 1.62 12.13
CA LYS A 166 -3.85 1.74 13.36
C LYS A 166 -4.59 1.24 14.60
N GLU A 167 -5.89 0.93 14.47
CA GLU A 167 -6.73 0.29 15.50
C GLU A 167 -6.48 -1.22 15.54
#